data_AF-A0A353V7X7-F1
#
_entry.id   AF-A0A353V7X7-F1
#
_cell.length_a   1.000
_cell.length_b   1.000
_cell.length_c   1.000
_cell.angle_alpha   90.00
_cell.angle_beta   90.00
_cell.angle_gamma   90.00
#
_symmetry.space_group_name_H-M   'P 1'
#
loop_
_entity.id
_entity.type
_entity.pdbx_description
1 polymer ?
#
loop_
_entity_poly.entity_id
_entity_poly.type
_entity_poly.pdbx_seq_one_letter_code
_entity_poly.pdbx_strand_id
1 'polypeptide(L)'
;AKAQAGPISMRWQSTWPSKDIFHEYALDFAKKVNDMTGGDLKIEVLPAGAVVPAFGLLDAVSKGTLDGGHGVLVYHYGKQTA
;
A
#
# COMPACT_ATOMS: atom_id res chain seq x y z
N ALA A 1 -12.39 0.20 23.89
CA ALA A 1 -11.55 0.59 22.74
C ALA A 1 -11.41 2.11 22.76
N LYS A 2 -10.19 2.65 22.65
CA LYS A 2 -10.03 4.11 22.52
C LYS A 2 -10.60 4.50 21.14
N ALA A 3 -11.60 5.36 21.11
CA ALA A 3 -12.07 5.94 19.84
C ALA A 3 -10.90 6.72 19.22
N GLN A 4 -10.47 6.34 18.03
CA GLN A 4 -9.44 7.07 17.28
C GLN A 4 -10.00 8.46 16.97
N ALA A 5 -9.44 9.50 17.60
CA ALA A 5 -9.86 10.89 17.41
C ALA A 5 -9.17 11.47 16.17
N GLY A 6 -9.62 11.08 14.98
CA GLY A 6 -9.16 11.62 13.69
C GLY A 6 -9.08 10.57 12.58
N PRO A 7 -8.89 11.00 11.32
CA PRO A 7 -8.75 10.10 10.18
C PRO A 7 -7.68 9.03 10.40
N ILE A 8 -7.99 7.80 9.98
CA ILE A 8 -7.00 6.73 9.89
C ILE A 8 -6.15 7.01 8.65
N SER A 9 -4.86 7.26 8.83
CA SER A 9 -3.91 7.43 7.72
C SER A 9 -3.12 6.14 7.51
N MET A 10 -3.12 5.64 6.28
CA MET A 10 -2.37 4.46 5.86
C MET A 10 -1.37 4.86 4.77
N ARG A 11 -0.12 4.45 4.95
CA ARG A 11 0.95 4.62 3.96
C ARG A 11 1.20 3.31 3.24
N TRP A 12 0.93 3.31 1.95
CA TRP A 12 1.11 2.17 1.05
C TRP A 12 2.31 2.40 0.14
N GLN A 13 2.91 1.31 -0.33
CA GLN A 13 3.88 1.36 -1.42
C GLN A 13 3.51 0.35 -2.51
N SER A 14 3.72 0.72 -3.76
CA SER A 14 3.61 -0.19 -4.89
C SER A 14 4.96 -0.83 -5.27
N THR A 15 4.94 -1.91 -6.04
CA THR A 15 6.15 -2.51 -6.64
C THR A 15 6.53 -1.88 -7.99
N TRP A 16 5.87 -0.78 -8.39
CA TRP A 16 5.94 -0.21 -9.73
C TRP A 16 6.58 1.19 -9.72
N PRO A 17 7.29 1.61 -10.79
CA PRO A 17 7.69 3.01 -10.99
C PRO A 17 6.48 3.96 -11.02
N SER A 18 6.69 5.26 -10.78
CA SER A 18 5.59 6.24 -10.75
C SER A 18 4.82 6.37 -12.08
N LYS A 19 5.44 6.06 -13.22
CA LYS A 19 4.83 6.13 -14.56
C LYS A 19 4.51 4.73 -15.09
N ASP A 20 3.88 3.92 -14.26
CA ASP A 20 3.46 2.56 -14.60
C ASP A 20 1.95 2.45 -14.38
N ILE A 21 1.24 1.81 -15.31
CA ILE A 21 -0.22 1.67 -15.25
C ILE A 21 -0.68 0.96 -13.98
N PHE A 22 0.11 0.04 -13.42
CA PHE A 22 -0.21 -0.64 -12.17
C PHE A 22 0.01 0.25 -10.95
N HIS A 23 0.86 1.28 -11.05
CA HIS A 23 0.92 2.34 -10.03
C HIS A 23 -0.31 3.24 -10.10
N GLU A 24 -0.72 3.63 -11.31
CA GLU A 24 -1.92 4.43 -11.55
C GLU A 24 -3.17 3.73 -11.00
N TYR A 25 -3.33 2.43 -11.23
CA TYR A 25 -4.45 1.66 -10.65
C TYR A 25 -4.44 1.62 -9.12
N ALA A 26 -3.25 1.59 -8.49
CA ALA A 26 -3.16 1.66 -7.04
C ALA A 26 -3.59 3.04 -6.52
N LEU A 27 -3.25 4.12 -7.24
CA LEU A 27 -3.70 5.47 -6.95
C LEU A 27 -5.22 5.62 -7.14
N ASP A 28 -5.79 5.04 -8.19
CA ASP A 28 -7.24 5.04 -8.44
C ASP A 28 -8.00 4.34 -7.30
N PHE A 29 -7.48 3.19 -6.84
CA PHE A 29 -8.03 2.50 -5.68
C PHE A 29 -7.99 3.38 -4.43
N ALA A 30 -6.82 3.95 -4.11
CA ALA A 30 -6.66 4.82 -2.94
C ALA A 30 -7.58 6.03 -3.02
N LYS A 31 -7.70 6.67 -4.19
CA LYS A 31 -8.63 7.78 -4.41
C LYS A 31 -10.07 7.36 -4.13
N LYS A 32 -10.51 6.23 -4.69
CA LYS A 32 -11.87 5.73 -4.47
C LYS A 32 -12.17 5.51 -2.98
N VAL A 33 -11.23 4.92 -2.25
CA VAL A 33 -11.37 4.72 -0.79
C VAL A 33 -11.44 6.06 -0.05
N ASN A 34 -10.54 7.00 -0.36
CA ASN A 34 -10.50 8.31 0.27
C ASN A 34 -11.82 9.08 0.03
N ASP A 35 -12.35 9.03 -1.20
CA ASP A 35 -13.62 9.66 -1.57
C ASP A 35 -14.81 9.00 -0.84
N MET A 36 -14.88 7.66 -0.84
CA MET A 36 -15.99 6.90 -0.24
C MET A 36 -16.08 7.06 1.27
N THR A 37 -14.95 7.32 1.94
CA THR A 37 -14.91 7.49 3.41
C THR A 37 -15.01 8.95 3.83
N GLY A 38 -15.18 9.89 2.91
CA GLY A 38 -15.17 11.32 3.24
C GLY A 38 -13.86 11.78 3.89
N GLY A 39 -12.78 11.02 3.71
CA GLY A 39 -11.48 11.27 4.34
C GLY A 39 -11.33 10.74 5.77
N ASP A 40 -12.27 9.96 6.31
CA ASP A 40 -12.10 9.26 7.60
C ASP A 40 -11.05 8.14 7.50
N LEU A 41 -10.82 7.61 6.29
CA LEU A 41 -9.68 6.78 5.93
C LEU A 41 -8.91 7.47 4.81
N LYS A 42 -7.59 7.58 4.96
CA LYS A 42 -6.69 8.19 3.98
C LYS A 42 -5.59 7.22 3.61
N ILE A 43 -5.56 6.78 2.37
CA ILE A 43 -4.49 5.98 1.79
C ILE A 43 -3.60 6.90 0.94
N GLU A 44 -2.31 6.94 1.27
CA GLU A 44 -1.25 7.52 0.45
C GLU A 44 -0.45 6.39 -0.20
N VAL A 45 -0.35 6.36 -1.53
CA VAL A 45 0.39 5.31 -2.26
C VAL A 45 1.69 5.88 -2.81
N LEU A 46 2.79 5.25 -2.42
CA LEU A 46 4.13 5.59 -2.87
C LEU A 46 4.60 4.67 -4.02
N PRO A 47 5.46 5.16 -4.93
CA PRO A 47 6.07 4.32 -5.96
C PRO A 47 7.09 3.34 -5.37
N ALA A 48 7.54 2.39 -6.18
CA ALA A 48 8.62 1.48 -5.81
C ALA A 48 9.87 2.23 -5.34
N GLY A 49 10.49 1.74 -4.26
CA GLY A 49 11.75 2.28 -3.74
C GLY A 49 11.60 3.50 -2.83
N ALA A 50 10.39 4.04 -2.64
CA ALA A 50 10.18 5.20 -1.78
C ALA A 50 10.45 4.91 -0.29
N VAL A 51 10.10 3.70 0.17
CA VAL A 51 10.35 3.23 1.55
C VAL A 51 11.25 2.00 1.55
N VAL A 52 10.95 1.02 0.69
CA VAL A 52 11.74 -0.21 0.51
C VAL A 52 11.90 -0.56 -0.97
N PRO A 53 12.95 -1.30 -1.36
CA PRO A 53 13.04 -1.88 -2.71
C PRO A 53 11.79 -2.68 -3.06
N ALA A 54 11.44 -2.77 -4.36
CA ALA A 54 10.18 -3.36 -4.83
C ALA A 54 9.86 -4.75 -4.23
N PHE A 55 10.82 -5.68 -4.24
CA PHE A 55 10.63 -7.03 -3.70
C PHE A 55 10.61 -7.10 -2.16
N GLY A 56 10.95 -6.02 -1.47
CA GLY A 56 10.86 -5.88 -0.02
C GLY A 56 9.47 -5.53 0.49
N LEU A 57 8.50 -5.27 -0.40
CA LEU A 57 7.16 -4.79 -0.04
C LEU A 57 6.45 -5.67 1.01
N LEU A 58 6.34 -6.97 0.77
CA LEU A 58 5.61 -7.88 1.67
C LEU A 58 6.25 -7.93 3.07
N ASP A 59 7.59 -7.91 3.16
CA ASP A 59 8.27 -7.91 4.46
C ASP A 59 8.06 -6.59 5.21
N ALA A 60 8.03 -5.47 4.48
CA ALA A 60 7.78 -4.16 5.07
C ALA A 60 6.36 -4.05 5.63
N VAL A 61 5.36 -4.61 4.93
CA VAL A 61 3.98 -4.71 5.44
C VAL A 61 3.91 -5.64 6.64
N SER A 62 4.52 -6.84 6.57
CA SER A 62 4.52 -7.80 7.69
C SER A 62 5.15 -7.23 8.97
N LYS A 63 6.14 -6.34 8.84
CA LYS A 63 6.81 -5.67 9.96
C LYS A 63 6.11 -4.37 10.42
N GLY A 64 5.03 -3.95 9.77
CA GLY A 64 4.34 -2.70 10.06
C GLY A 64 5.12 -1.43 9.68
N THR A 65 6.11 -1.53 8.79
CA THR A 65 6.84 -0.36 8.23
C THR A 65 5.99 0.39 7.21
N LEU A 66 5.17 -0.37 6.47
CA LEU A 66 4.11 0.09 5.58
C LEU A 66 2.79 -0.48 6.07
N ASP A 67 1.70 0.29 5.95
CA ASP A 67 0.36 -0.16 6.35
C ASP A 67 -0.30 -1.05 5.29
N GLY A 68 0.25 -1.05 4.07
CA GLY A 68 -0.24 -1.86 2.95
C GLY A 68 0.64 -1.73 1.72
N GLY A 69 0.23 -2.40 0.64
CA GLY A 69 0.98 -2.37 -0.60
C GLY A 69 0.23 -2.93 -1.81
N HIS A 70 0.70 -2.53 -2.99
CA HIS A 70 0.18 -3.01 -4.28
C HIS A 70 1.28 -3.68 -5.10
N GLY A 71 1.09 -4.93 -5.48
CA GLY A 71 2.07 -5.71 -6.25
C GLY A 71 1.50 -7.04 -6.70
N VAL A 72 2.35 -7.90 -7.24
CA VAL A 72 1.94 -9.22 -7.75
C VAL A 72 2.30 -10.31 -6.75
N LEU A 73 1.34 -11.17 -6.43
CA LEU A 73 1.54 -12.30 -5.50
C LEU A 73 2.66 -13.25 -5.94
N VAL A 74 2.90 -13.39 -7.26
CA VAL A 74 3.93 -14.27 -7.82
C VAL A 74 5.35 -13.95 -7.33
N TYR A 75 5.64 -12.69 -6.98
CA TYR A 75 6.94 -12.30 -6.41
C TYR A 75 7.23 -12.93 -5.04
N HIS A 76 6.23 -13.57 -4.44
CA HIS A 76 6.29 -14.10 -3.09
C HIS A 76 5.93 -15.60 -3.00
N TYR A 77 5.82 -16.31 -4.13
CA TYR A 77 5.54 -17.77 -4.12
C TYR A 77 6.56 -18.58 -3.30
N GLY A 78 7.83 -18.13 -3.22
CA GLY A 78 8.84 -18.77 -2.37
C GLY A 78 8.71 -18.48 -0.87
N LYS A 79 7.82 -17.57 -0.47
CA LYS A 79 7.68 -17.13 0.94
C LYS A 79 6.62 -17.91 1.72
N GLN A 80 5.65 -18.52 1.04
CA GLN A 80 4.61 -19.35 1.65
C GLN A 80 4.29 -20.51 0.70
N THR A 81 4.48 -21.75 1.17
CA THR A 81 4.33 -22.98 0.38
C THR A 81 3.07 -23.78 0.72
N ALA A 82 2.18 -23.22 1.55
CA ALA A 82 0.96 -23.86 2.04
C ALA A 82 -0.20 -23.72 1.05
#